data_AF-A0AAW1SYB9-F1
#
_entry.id   AF-A0AAW1SYB9-F1
#
_cell.length_a   1.000
_cell.length_b   1.000
_cell.length_c   1.000
_cell.angle_alpha   90.00
_cell.angle_beta   90.00
_cell.angle_gamma   90.00
#
_symmetry.space_group_name_H-M   'P 1'
#
loop_
_entity.id
_entity.type
_entity.pdbx_description
1 polymer ?
#
loop_
_entity_poly.entity_id
_entity_poly.type
_entity_poly.pdbx_seq_one_letter_code
_entity_poly.pdbx_strand_id
1 'polypeptide(L)'
;MSRSYAAEQFDADFIPHRLNNWEVPASKKATSAVTNFDTLKPRTGRTGFVAGNNGRLLPGIKKRAAAFNIDLKCWEQAPARWPKANPCINKGPNATMGYRGIPTSYLFSSTVTLPAVEVEGCKERLFQ
;
A
#
# COMPACT_ATOMS: atom_id res chain seq x y z
N MET A 1 19.21 3.63 4.44
CA MET A 1 19.19 4.90 5.22
C MET A 1 20.28 5.80 4.70
N SER A 2 19.95 6.83 3.92
CA SER A 2 20.91 7.79 3.38
C SER A 2 20.99 9.06 4.26
N ARG A 3 22.11 9.77 4.14
CA ARG A 3 22.33 11.13 4.66
C ARG A 3 22.96 11.97 3.55
N SER A 4 22.67 13.26 3.55
CA SER A 4 23.29 14.24 2.66
C SER A 4 24.28 15.08 3.46
N TYR A 5 25.58 14.90 3.22
CA TYR A 5 26.64 15.64 3.90
C TYR A 5 26.85 17.02 3.26
N ALA A 6 27.51 17.92 3.99
CA ALA A 6 27.94 19.21 3.46
C ALA A 6 29.08 18.99 2.45
N ALA A 7 28.97 19.65 1.29
CA ALA A 7 30.02 19.73 0.29
C ALA A 7 30.75 21.09 0.31
N GLU A 8 30.44 21.92 1.31
CA GLU A 8 30.97 23.26 1.58
C GLU A 8 30.77 24.20 0.38
N GLN A 9 31.71 24.19 -0.56
CA GLN A 9 31.73 25.11 -1.69
C GLN A 9 30.59 24.87 -2.69
N PHE A 10 30.13 23.62 -2.82
CA PHE A 10 29.11 23.26 -3.80
C PHE A 10 27.69 23.20 -3.22
N ASP A 11 27.51 23.37 -1.90
CA ASP A 11 26.19 23.23 -1.26
C ASP A 11 25.15 24.22 -1.81
N ALA A 12 25.59 25.37 -2.32
CA ALA A 12 24.74 26.37 -2.92
C ALA A 12 23.99 25.85 -4.17
N ASP A 13 24.58 24.93 -4.93
CA ASP A 13 23.97 24.38 -6.15
C ASP A 13 23.02 23.21 -5.87
N PHE A 14 23.14 22.59 -4.70
CA PHE A 14 22.30 21.46 -4.26
C PHE A 14 21.13 21.91 -3.35
N ILE A 15 20.78 23.19 -3.36
CA ILE A 15 19.57 23.69 -2.72
C ILE A 15 18.35 23.10 -3.45
N PRO A 16 17.35 22.53 -2.75
CA PRO A 16 16.20 21.87 -3.38
C PRO A 16 15.52 22.67 -4.49
N HIS A 17 15.30 23.98 -4.28
CA HIS A 17 14.70 24.87 -5.27
C HIS A 17 15.55 25.05 -6.54
N ARG A 18 16.89 24.95 -6.45
CA ARG A 18 17.77 24.96 -7.64
C ARG A 18 17.73 23.65 -8.41
N LEU A 19 17.37 22.56 -7.75
CA LEU A 19 17.15 21.25 -8.36
C LEU A 19 15.70 21.06 -8.85
N ASN A 20 14.95 22.15 -9.01
CA ASN A 20 13.53 22.16 -9.40
C ASN A 20 12.62 21.39 -8.43
N ASN A 21 13.05 21.15 -7.20
CA ASN A 21 12.17 20.65 -6.15
C ASN A 21 11.51 21.84 -5.44
N TRP A 22 10.22 22.01 -5.72
CA TRP A 22 9.36 23.04 -5.10
C TRP A 22 8.52 22.51 -3.94
N GLU A 23 8.58 21.21 -3.67
CA GLU A 23 7.92 20.61 -2.51
C GLU A 23 8.73 20.86 -1.24
N VAL A 24 8.16 20.54 -0.08
CA VAL A 24 8.87 20.61 1.20
C VAL A 24 10.01 19.58 1.17
N PRO A 25 11.29 20.00 1.19
CA PRO A 25 12.39 19.08 1.09
C PRO A 25 12.47 18.20 2.33
N ALA A 26 12.93 16.95 2.15
CA ALA A 26 13.19 16.07 3.27
C ALA A 26 14.22 16.71 4.20
N SER A 27 13.83 16.99 5.45
CA SER A 27 14.74 17.53 6.44
C SER A 27 15.89 16.55 6.69
N LYS A 28 17.12 17.06 6.68
CA LYS A 28 18.30 16.22 6.90
C LYS A 28 18.20 15.55 8.26
N LYS A 29 18.45 14.24 8.30
CA LYS A 29 18.60 13.50 9.57
C LYS A 29 19.79 14.07 10.33
N ALA A 30 19.59 14.37 11.61
CA ALA A 30 20.56 15.01 12.49
C ALA A 30 22.01 14.52 12.25
N THR A 31 22.83 15.42 11.73
CA THR A 31 24.29 15.35 11.73
C THR A 31 24.84 16.12 12.93
N SER A 32 26.14 16.01 13.18
CA SER A 32 26.80 16.89 14.16
C SER A 32 26.87 18.35 13.68
N ALA A 33 26.81 18.55 12.37
CA ALA A 33 26.63 19.84 11.72
C ALA A 33 25.17 20.29 11.91
N VAL A 34 24.97 21.53 12.39
CA VAL A 34 23.64 22.11 12.67
C VAL A 34 22.97 22.54 11.38
N THR A 35 23.77 23.10 10.45
CA THR A 35 23.33 23.55 9.13
C THR A 35 24.08 22.83 8.01
N ASN A 36 23.69 23.09 6.76
CA ASN A 36 24.37 22.53 5.58
C ASN A 36 25.77 23.10 5.35
N PHE A 37 26.12 24.19 6.02
CA PHE A 37 27.40 24.89 5.85
C PHE A 37 28.35 24.63 7.02
N ASP A 38 27.93 23.83 8.00
CA ASP A 38 28.75 23.49 9.17
C ASP A 38 29.61 22.25 8.92
N THR A 39 30.77 22.21 9.56
CA THR A 39 31.71 21.09 9.51
C THR A 39 31.30 19.95 10.44
N LEU A 40 31.61 18.72 10.02
CA LEU A 40 31.35 17.52 10.83
C LEU A 40 32.39 17.39 11.95
N LYS A 41 31.99 16.79 13.07
CA LYS A 41 32.93 16.49 14.15
C LYS A 41 33.86 15.33 13.75
N PRO A 42 35.17 15.43 14.00
CA PRO A 42 36.11 14.35 13.73
C PRO A 42 35.79 13.14 14.63
N ARG A 43 36.03 11.93 14.10
CA ARG A 43 35.91 10.68 14.85
C ARG A 43 37.30 10.13 15.14
N THR A 44 37.54 9.71 16.37
CA THR A 44 38.76 9.00 16.80
C THR A 44 38.44 7.54 17.12
N GLY A 45 39.45 6.66 17.05
CA GLY A 45 39.33 5.23 17.39
C GLY A 45 38.99 4.31 16.22
N ARG A 46 38.81 3.01 16.51
CA ARG A 46 38.49 1.95 15.53
C ARG A 46 36.99 1.62 15.53
N THR A 47 36.44 1.33 14.36
CA THR A 47 35.04 0.88 14.22
C THR A 47 34.91 -0.60 14.58
N GLY A 48 34.08 -0.93 15.56
CA GLY A 48 33.72 -2.30 15.90
C GLY A 48 32.61 -2.87 15.01
N PHE A 49 32.48 -4.20 14.98
CA PHE A 49 31.39 -4.87 14.28
C PHE A 49 30.10 -4.79 15.07
N VAL A 50 29.00 -4.46 14.38
CA VAL A 50 27.66 -4.32 14.98
C VAL A 50 26.71 -5.41 14.46
N ALA A 51 27.07 -6.07 13.36
CA ALA A 51 26.34 -7.15 12.74
C ALA A 51 27.26 -8.36 12.52
N GLY A 52 26.68 -9.56 12.57
CA GLY A 52 27.34 -10.80 12.21
C GLY A 52 27.47 -10.99 10.69
N ASN A 53 28.11 -12.09 10.30
CA ASN A 53 28.37 -12.45 8.90
C ASN A 53 27.09 -12.58 8.03
N ASN A 54 25.96 -12.93 8.63
CA ASN A 54 24.66 -13.07 7.96
C ASN A 54 23.83 -11.77 7.94
N GLY A 55 24.41 -10.64 8.35
CA GLY A 55 23.72 -9.34 8.40
C GLY A 55 22.76 -9.16 9.57
N ARG A 56 22.68 -10.11 10.51
CA ARG A 56 21.90 -9.93 11.76
C ARG A 56 22.71 -9.13 12.78
N LEU A 57 22.03 -8.23 13.49
CA LEU A 57 22.64 -7.46 14.58
C LEU A 57 23.12 -8.39 15.71
N LEU A 58 24.28 -8.08 16.29
CA LEU A 58 24.82 -8.82 17.43
C LEU A 58 23.91 -8.64 18.67
N PRO A 59 23.87 -9.62 19.58
CA PRO A 59 23.12 -9.51 20.83
C PRO A 59 23.53 -8.27 21.63
N GLY A 60 22.57 -7.60 22.27
CA GLY A 60 22.80 -6.39 23.07
C GLY A 60 22.82 -5.07 22.28
N ILE A 61 22.86 -5.10 20.94
CA ILE A 61 22.72 -3.90 20.13
C ILE A 61 21.26 -3.44 20.12
N LYS A 62 21.02 -2.23 20.64
CA LYS A 62 19.70 -1.59 20.61
C LYS A 62 19.26 -1.37 19.16
N LYS A 63 18.06 -1.85 18.82
CA LYS A 63 17.44 -1.68 17.50
C LYS A 63 16.00 -1.23 17.65
N ARG A 64 15.46 -0.61 16.60
CA ARG A 64 14.00 -0.39 16.50
C ARG A 64 13.31 -1.72 16.25
N ALA A 65 12.12 -1.90 16.82
CA ALA A 65 11.34 -3.14 16.71
C ALA A 65 10.93 -3.44 15.26
N ALA A 66 10.48 -2.41 14.53
CA ALA A 66 10.17 -2.48 13.10
C ALA A 66 10.86 -1.32 12.37
N ALA A 67 11.39 -1.61 11.19
CA ALA A 67 11.94 -0.61 10.27
C ALA A 67 11.05 -0.37 9.04
N PHE A 68 9.96 -1.13 8.91
CA PHE A 68 8.94 -0.92 7.89
C PHE A 68 8.03 0.25 8.28
N ASN A 69 7.59 1.01 7.28
CA ASN A 69 6.63 2.09 7.48
C ASN A 69 5.23 1.50 7.61
N ILE A 70 4.65 1.58 8.80
CA ILE A 70 3.29 1.10 9.09
C ILE A 70 2.33 2.30 9.19
N ASP A 71 2.77 3.37 9.87
CA ASP A 71 2.01 4.62 10.01
C ASP A 71 2.42 5.62 8.93
N LEU A 72 1.88 5.43 7.73
CA LEU A 72 2.16 6.27 6.58
C LEU A 72 1.50 7.65 6.73
N LYS A 73 2.29 8.69 6.50
CA LYS A 73 1.77 10.07 6.39
C LYS A 73 1.18 10.31 5.00
N CYS A 74 0.42 11.38 4.82
CA CYS A 74 -0.28 11.65 3.55
C CYS A 74 0.67 11.75 2.33
N TRP A 75 1.86 12.33 2.50
CA TRP A 75 2.87 12.42 1.43
C TRP A 75 3.62 11.12 1.14
N GLU A 76 3.44 10.08 1.95
CA GLU A 76 4.07 8.76 1.75
C GLU A 76 3.11 7.76 1.07
N GLN A 77 1.91 8.22 0.68
CA GLN A 77 0.92 7.37 0.03
C GLN A 77 1.29 7.10 -1.42
N ALA A 78 1.16 5.85 -1.83
CA ALA A 78 1.34 5.43 -3.22
C ALA A 78 -0.01 5.42 -3.96
N PRO A 79 -0.05 5.80 -5.25
CA PRO A 79 -1.25 5.65 -6.06
C PRO A 79 -1.62 4.18 -6.21
N ALA A 80 -2.92 3.91 -6.24
CA ALA A 80 -3.43 2.56 -6.49
C ALA A 80 -2.95 2.05 -7.86
N ARG A 81 -2.36 0.86 -7.88
CA ARG A 81 -1.97 0.16 -9.11
C ARG A 81 -3.03 -0.87 -9.50
N TRP A 82 -3.05 -1.23 -10.78
CA TRP A 82 -3.76 -2.45 -11.22
C TRP A 82 -3.28 -3.65 -10.38
N PRO A 83 -4.18 -4.54 -9.90
CA PRO A 83 -5.57 -4.75 -10.31
C PRO A 83 -6.63 -3.99 -9.49
N LYS A 84 -6.23 -3.07 -8.60
CA LYS A 84 -7.20 -2.34 -7.78
C LYS A 84 -8.06 -1.43 -8.68
N ALA A 85 -9.38 -1.50 -8.50
CA ALA A 85 -10.30 -0.62 -9.22
C ALA A 85 -9.99 0.85 -8.91
N ASN A 86 -9.94 1.67 -9.96
CA ASN A 86 -9.60 3.09 -9.91
C ASN A 86 -10.51 3.82 -10.91
N PRO A 87 -11.12 4.98 -10.55
CA PRO A 87 -11.94 5.77 -11.48
C PRO A 87 -11.26 6.11 -12.82
N CYS A 88 -9.93 6.20 -12.85
CA CYS A 88 -9.18 6.51 -14.07
C CYS A 88 -9.01 5.33 -15.03
N ILE A 89 -9.35 4.10 -14.62
CA ILE A 89 -9.16 2.89 -15.43
C ILE A 89 -10.49 2.15 -15.50
N ASN A 90 -10.95 1.87 -16.73
CA ASN A 90 -12.17 1.09 -16.93
C ASN A 90 -12.03 -0.29 -16.29
N LYS A 91 -12.88 -0.56 -15.31
CA LYS A 91 -12.99 -1.88 -14.70
C LYS A 91 -13.78 -2.78 -15.65
N GLY A 92 -13.25 -3.96 -15.96
CA GLY A 92 -14.01 -5.00 -16.65
C GLY A 92 -15.24 -5.45 -15.84
N PRO A 93 -16.21 -6.11 -16.49
CA PRO A 93 -17.39 -6.62 -15.79
C PRO A 93 -17.02 -7.67 -14.74
N ASN A 94 -17.73 -7.67 -13.63
CA ASN A 94 -17.67 -8.75 -12.65
C ASN A 94 -18.69 -9.83 -13.05
N ALA A 95 -18.32 -11.11 -12.93
CA ALA A 95 -19.25 -12.22 -13.10
C ALA A 95 -19.84 -12.66 -11.75
N THR A 96 -21.13 -12.93 -11.71
CA THR A 96 -21.82 -13.59 -10.59
C THR A 96 -22.46 -14.88 -11.06
N MET A 97 -22.64 -15.84 -10.15
CA MET A 97 -23.37 -17.06 -10.47
C MET A 97 -24.87 -16.74 -10.60
N GLY A 98 -25.48 -17.17 -11.71
CA GLY A 98 -26.92 -17.06 -11.91
C GLY A 98 -27.70 -18.05 -11.05
N TYR A 99 -28.91 -17.66 -10.62
CA TYR A 99 -29.88 -18.57 -10.02
C TYR A 99 -30.51 -19.43 -11.11
N ARG A 100 -30.68 -20.73 -10.85
CA ARG A 100 -31.22 -21.69 -11.84
C ARG A 100 -32.70 -21.47 -12.18
N GLY A 101 -33.41 -20.65 -11.41
CA GLY A 101 -34.86 -20.48 -11.50
C GLY A 101 -35.59 -21.18 -10.36
N ILE A 102 -36.91 -20.99 -10.31
CA ILE A 102 -37.80 -21.57 -9.32
C ILE A 102 -37.78 -23.11 -9.50
N PRO A 103 -37.47 -23.89 -8.45
CA PRO A 103 -37.54 -25.34 -8.52
C PRO A 103 -39.00 -25.76 -8.69
N THR A 104 -39.29 -26.46 -9.78
CA THR A 104 -40.58 -27.12 -9.99
C THR A 104 -40.39 -28.64 -9.97
N SER A 105 -41.48 -29.41 -10.03
CA SER A 105 -41.41 -30.86 -10.25
C SER A 105 -40.99 -31.24 -11.67
N TYR A 106 -40.91 -30.27 -12.58
CA TYR A 106 -40.43 -30.44 -13.96
C TYR A 106 -39.17 -29.59 -14.18
N LEU A 107 -39.05 -28.86 -15.29
CA LEU A 107 -37.95 -27.94 -15.56
C LEU A 107 -38.00 -26.72 -14.62
N PHE A 108 -36.83 -26.24 -14.20
CA PHE A 108 -36.72 -24.96 -13.51
C PHE A 108 -37.26 -23.83 -14.40
N SER A 109 -38.02 -22.91 -13.80
CA SER A 109 -38.64 -21.81 -14.52
C SER A 109 -38.32 -20.47 -13.85
N SER A 110 -38.15 -19.40 -14.61
CA SER A 110 -38.05 -18.03 -14.08
C SER A 110 -39.43 -17.37 -13.86
N THR A 111 -40.51 -18.02 -14.26
CA THR A 111 -41.86 -17.44 -14.30
C THR A 111 -42.82 -18.27 -13.46
N VAL A 112 -43.64 -17.58 -12.66
CA VAL A 112 -44.73 -18.17 -11.89
C VAL A 112 -45.99 -18.19 -12.76
N THR A 113 -46.63 -19.35 -12.89
CA THR A 113 -47.92 -19.50 -13.57
C THR A 113 -49.07 -19.48 -12.56
N LEU A 114 -50.23 -18.96 -12.99
CA LEU A 114 -51.46 -19.05 -12.21
C LEU A 114 -51.92 -20.52 -12.18
N PRO A 115 -52.16 -21.10 -10.99
CA PRO A 115 -52.72 -22.44 -10.90
C PRO A 115 -54.18 -22.43 -11.36
N ALA A 116 -54.63 -23.50 -12.00
CA ALA A 116 -56.06 -23.70 -12.29
C ALA A 116 -56.86 -24.03 -11.01
N VAL A 117 -56.20 -24.58 -9.99
CA VAL A 117 -56.78 -24.94 -8.69
C VAL A 117 -55.96 -24.30 -7.58
N GLU A 118 -56.56 -23.39 -6.82
CA GLU A 118 -55.92 -22.71 -5.70
C GLU A 118 -56.53 -23.20 -4.37
N VAL A 119 -55.90 -24.22 -3.80
CA VAL A 119 -56.24 -24.76 -2.47
C VAL A 119 -54.96 -24.76 -1.64
N GLU A 120 -55.07 -24.39 -0.36
CA GLU A 120 -53.92 -24.32 0.55
C GLU A 120 -53.20 -25.69 0.63
N GLY A 121 -51.89 -25.69 0.33
CA GLY A 121 -51.07 -26.90 0.29
C GLY A 121 -51.14 -27.72 -1.02
N CYS A 122 -51.93 -27.30 -2.02
CA CYS A 122 -52.00 -27.99 -3.31
C CYS A 122 -50.68 -27.89 -4.10
N LYS A 123 -50.21 -29.02 -4.62
CA LYS A 123 -48.96 -29.14 -5.40
C LYS A 123 -49.20 -29.33 -6.90
N GLU A 124 -50.46 -29.37 -7.34
CA GLU A 124 -50.81 -29.63 -8.74
C GLU A 124 -50.54 -28.40 -9.61
N ARG A 125 -49.85 -28.64 -10.72
CA ARG A 125 -49.49 -27.62 -11.71
C ARG A 125 -49.63 -28.21 -13.11
N LEU A 126 -50.15 -27.41 -14.03
CA LEU A 126 -50.21 -27.77 -15.45
C LEU A 126 -48.91 -27.29 -16.12
N PHE A 127 -48.11 -28.25 -16.57
CA PHE A 127 -46.93 -28.01 -17.42
C PHE A 127 -47.32 -28.47 -18.83
N GLN A 128 -47.38 -27.53 -19.79
CA GLN A 128 -47.61 -27.83 -21.22
C GLN A 128 -46.30 -27.73 -22.00
#